data_AF-A0A2A4XV42-F1
#
_entry.id   AF-A0A2A4XV42-F1
#
_cell.length_a   1.000
_cell.length_b   1.000
_cell.length_c   1.000
_cell.angle_alpha   90.00
_cell.angle_beta   90.00
_cell.angle_gamma   90.00
#
_symmetry.space_group_name_H-M   'P 1'
#
loop_
_entity.id
_entity.type
_entity.pdbx_description
1 polymer ?
#
loop_
_entity_poly.entity_id
_entity_poly.type
_entity_poly.pdbx_seq_one_letter_code
_entity_poly.pdbx_strand_id
1 'polypeptide(L)'
;MTIHDFDLIRFYLGNDEVKEVFATTTNLSDLRIKKINDYELAMCLIKSKKGVICMINNSRHCSYGYDQRVEVFGSKGMVISGNRRDNASEKFLGSKTAIKRPLLNFFIDRYEKAYQLQLNDLVYLVQKR
;
A
#
# COMPACT_ATOMS: atom_id res chain seq x y z
N MET A 1 4.31 8.38 -3.38
CA MET A 1 3.29 7.43 -2.88
C MET A 1 3.25 6.20 -3.78
N THR A 2 2.75 6.35 -5.01
CA THR A 2 2.45 5.25 -5.94
C THR A 2 3.64 4.40 -6.38
N ILE A 3 4.87 4.92 -6.31
CA ILE A 3 6.07 4.18 -6.77
C ILE A 3 6.28 2.85 -6.04
N HIS A 4 5.97 2.77 -4.75
CA HIS A 4 6.07 1.52 -3.99
C HIS A 4 5.02 0.50 -4.44
N ASP A 5 3.83 0.96 -4.82
CA ASP A 5 2.77 0.09 -5.34
C ASP A 5 3.13 -0.43 -6.74
N PHE A 6 3.74 0.41 -7.59
CA PHE A 6 4.28 -0.04 -8.88
C PHE A 6 5.39 -1.07 -8.70
N ASP A 7 6.30 -0.89 -7.74
CA ASP A 7 7.34 -1.87 -7.42
C ASP A 7 6.74 -3.19 -6.93
N LEU A 8 5.76 -3.14 -6.03
CA LEU A 8 5.03 -4.33 -5.56
C LEU A 8 4.33 -5.07 -6.71
N ILE A 9 3.70 -4.35 -7.64
CA ILE A 9 3.08 -4.97 -8.82
C ILE A 9 4.12 -5.70 -9.65
N ARG A 10 5.29 -5.08 -9.91
CA ARG A 10 6.38 -5.76 -10.62
C ARG A 10 6.87 -6.98 -9.86
N PHE A 11 7.01 -6.88 -8.53
CA PHE A 11 7.40 -7.99 -7.68
C PHE A 11 6.43 -9.17 -7.80
N TYR A 12 5.11 -8.92 -7.77
CA TYR A 12 4.10 -9.99 -7.87
C TYR A 12 3.90 -10.53 -9.29
N LEU A 13 4.02 -9.69 -10.32
CA LEU A 13 3.94 -10.12 -11.71
C LEU A 13 5.17 -10.94 -12.15
N GLY A 14 6.31 -10.78 -11.46
CA GLY A 14 7.56 -11.42 -11.81
C GLY A 14 7.98 -11.04 -13.23
N ASN A 15 8.07 -12.02 -14.12
CA ASN A 15 8.47 -11.81 -15.52
C ASN A 15 7.31 -11.43 -16.46
N ASP A 16 6.10 -11.25 -15.94
CA ASP A 16 4.96 -10.80 -16.74
C ASP A 16 4.94 -9.26 -16.85
N GLU A 17 5.50 -8.77 -17.94
CA GLU A 17 5.65 -7.33 -18.18
C GLU A 17 4.31 -6.58 -18.25
N VAL A 18 4.33 -5.32 -17.80
CA VAL A 18 3.18 -4.41 -17.94
C VAL A 18 2.96 -4.09 -19.41
N LYS A 19 1.70 -4.18 -19.87
CA LYS A 19 1.29 -3.85 -21.23
C LYS A 19 0.73 -2.44 -21.33
N GLU A 20 -0.16 -2.06 -20.41
CA GLU A 20 -0.85 -0.78 -20.43
C GLU A 20 -1.24 -0.32 -19.03
N VAL A 21 -1.34 1.00 -18.87
CA VAL A 21 -1.74 1.67 -17.63
C VAL A 21 -2.78 2.74 -17.98
N PHE A 22 -3.90 2.71 -17.29
CA PHE A 22 -4.88 3.78 -17.26
C PHE A 22 -4.87 4.40 -15.86
N ALA A 23 -4.82 5.72 -15.77
CA ALA A 23 -4.83 6.43 -14.50
C ALA A 23 -5.86 7.56 -14.50
N THR A 24 -6.49 7.78 -13.35
CA THR A 24 -7.36 8.92 -13.10
C THR A 24 -7.04 9.54 -11.75
N THR A 25 -7.27 10.84 -11.62
CA THR A 25 -6.88 11.61 -10.44
C THR A 25 -7.93 12.67 -10.13
N THR A 26 -8.00 13.11 -8.87
CA THR A 26 -8.86 14.23 -8.48
C THR A 26 -8.36 14.90 -7.20
N ASN A 27 -8.77 16.16 -7.01
CA ASN A 27 -8.60 16.93 -5.78
C ASN A 27 -10.01 17.22 -5.24
N LEU A 28 -10.35 16.65 -4.08
CA LEU A 28 -11.71 16.75 -3.52
C LEU A 28 -11.82 17.83 -2.46
N SER A 29 -10.81 17.99 -1.62
CA SER A 29 -10.95 18.75 -0.38
C SER A 29 -9.79 19.71 -0.13
N ASP A 30 -8.57 19.33 -0.47
CA ASP A 30 -7.38 20.12 -0.09
C ASP A 30 -6.93 21.07 -1.21
N LEU A 31 -7.36 22.33 -1.10
CA LEU A 31 -6.96 23.39 -2.03
C LEU A 31 -5.44 23.64 -2.04
N ARG A 32 -4.70 23.25 -1.00
CA ARG A 32 -3.24 23.41 -0.95
C ARG A 32 -2.54 22.48 -1.94
N ILE A 33 -3.09 21.30 -2.18
CA ILE A 33 -2.56 20.33 -3.14
C ILE A 33 -2.69 20.88 -4.57
N LYS A 34 -3.82 21.52 -4.89
CA LYS A 34 -4.01 22.17 -6.18
C LYS A 34 -3.00 23.30 -6.42
N LYS A 35 -2.61 24.04 -5.37
CA LYS A 35 -1.61 25.14 -5.49
C LYS A 35 -0.21 24.64 -5.87
N ILE A 36 0.12 23.39 -5.57
CA ILE A 36 1.43 22.80 -5.90
C ILE A 36 1.39 21.90 -7.15
N ASN A 37 0.30 21.95 -7.94
CA ASN A 37 0.10 21.12 -9.13
C ASN A 37 0.25 19.60 -8.87
N ASP A 38 -0.28 19.15 -7.74
CA ASP A 38 -0.28 17.74 -7.33
C ASP A 38 -1.72 17.22 -7.19
N TYR A 39 -1.85 15.92 -6.94
CA TYR A 39 -3.13 15.23 -6.81
C TYR A 39 -3.35 14.65 -5.40
N GLU A 40 -4.57 14.79 -4.89
CA GLU A 40 -5.00 14.26 -3.59
C GLU A 40 -5.29 12.76 -3.68
N LEU A 41 -6.03 12.38 -4.72
CA LEU A 41 -6.45 11.02 -5.01
C LEU A 41 -5.94 10.60 -6.39
N ALA A 42 -5.48 9.35 -6.46
CA ALA A 42 -5.08 8.72 -7.71
C ALA A 42 -5.54 7.26 -7.73
N MET A 43 -6.04 6.81 -8.87
CA MET A 43 -6.31 5.41 -9.15
C MET A 43 -5.60 5.00 -10.43
N CYS A 44 -4.95 3.84 -10.41
CA CYS A 44 -4.33 3.25 -11.60
C CYS A 44 -4.93 1.86 -11.84
N LEU A 45 -5.31 1.59 -13.09
CA LEU A 45 -5.65 0.26 -13.59
C LEU A 45 -4.53 -0.17 -14.53
N ILE A 46 -3.93 -1.32 -14.25
CA ILE A 46 -2.78 -1.84 -14.99
C ILE A 46 -3.15 -3.21 -15.55
N LYS A 47 -2.74 -3.48 -16.79
CA LYS A 47 -2.86 -4.80 -17.41
C LYS A 47 -1.49 -5.30 -17.85
N SER A 48 -1.17 -6.53 -17.50
CA SER A 48 0.07 -7.20 -17.93
C SER A 48 -0.08 -7.84 -19.32
N LYS A 49 1.04 -8.33 -19.88
CA LYS A 49 1.04 -9.06 -21.16
C LYS A 49 0.27 -10.37 -21.10
N LYS A 50 0.30 -11.10 -19.98
CA LYS A 50 -0.53 -12.31 -19.77
C LYS A 50 -1.97 -12.00 -19.36
N GLY A 51 -2.33 -10.72 -19.24
CA GLY A 51 -3.70 -10.28 -18.96
C GLY A 51 -4.07 -10.22 -17.48
N VAL A 52 -3.09 -10.26 -16.56
CA VAL A 52 -3.32 -9.98 -15.14
C VAL A 52 -3.74 -8.51 -15.00
N ILE A 53 -4.75 -8.26 -14.18
CA ILE A 53 -5.27 -6.93 -13.91
C ILE A 53 -4.86 -6.52 -12.49
N CYS A 54 -4.24 -5.35 -12.37
CA CYS A 54 -3.82 -4.79 -11.09
C CYS A 54 -4.48 -3.42 -10.89
N MET A 55 -4.82 -3.10 -9.64
CA MET A 55 -5.40 -1.82 -9.26
C MET A 55 -4.58 -1.18 -8.16
N ILE A 56 -4.30 0.11 -8.29
CA ILE A 56 -3.70 0.94 -7.24
C ILE A 56 -4.72 1.99 -6.83
N ASN A 57 -4.97 2.12 -5.53
CA ASN A 57 -5.77 3.19 -4.95
C ASN A 57 -4.91 3.96 -3.96
N ASN A 58 -4.83 5.26 -4.15
CA ASN A 58 -3.87 6.11 -3.50
C ASN A 58 -4.59 7.38 -3.03
N SER A 59 -4.48 7.69 -1.74
CA SER A 59 -5.03 8.89 -1.13
C SER A 59 -4.00 9.54 -0.20
N ARG A 60 -3.86 10.86 -0.28
CA ARG A 60 -3.09 11.64 0.69
C ARG A 60 -3.82 11.86 2.02
N HIS A 61 -5.12 11.56 2.07
CA HIS A 61 -5.92 11.65 3.27
C HIS A 61 -6.47 10.29 3.70
N CYS A 62 -6.18 9.91 4.94
CA CYS A 62 -6.72 8.70 5.56
C CYS A 62 -6.98 8.98 7.05
N SER A 63 -8.25 9.20 7.42
CA SER A 63 -8.63 9.65 8.76
C SER A 63 -8.39 8.61 9.87
N TYR A 64 -8.11 7.35 9.50
CA TYR A 64 -7.94 6.23 10.41
C TYR A 64 -6.50 5.70 10.48
N GLY A 65 -5.52 6.43 9.90
CA GLY A 65 -4.09 6.15 9.99
C GLY A 65 -3.46 5.73 8.65
N TYR A 66 -2.31 5.05 8.71
CA TYR A 66 -1.53 4.69 7.51
C TYR A 66 -2.03 3.37 6.88
N ASP A 67 -2.95 3.48 5.92
CA ASP A 67 -3.51 2.35 5.18
C ASP A 67 -2.50 1.82 4.15
N GLN A 68 -2.07 0.57 4.31
CA GLN A 68 -1.13 -0.18 3.48
C GLN A 68 -1.61 -1.64 3.38
N ARG A 69 -2.29 -1.97 2.28
CA ARG A 69 -2.88 -3.29 2.04
C ARG A 69 -2.58 -3.78 0.64
N VAL A 70 -2.49 -5.11 0.51
CA VAL A 70 -2.37 -5.80 -0.77
C VAL A 70 -3.32 -6.99 -0.76
N GLU A 71 -3.99 -7.23 -1.87
CA GLU A 71 -4.83 -8.39 -2.12
C GLU A 71 -4.41 -9.00 -3.46
N VAL A 72 -4.13 -10.31 -3.46
CA VAL A 72 -3.79 -11.07 -4.67
C VAL A 72 -4.77 -12.23 -4.76
N PHE A 73 -5.63 -12.18 -5.77
CA PHE A 73 -6.62 -13.21 -6.09
C PHE A 73 -6.18 -14.02 -7.31
N GLY A 74 -6.48 -15.32 -7.31
CA GLY A 74 -6.25 -16.21 -8.45
C GLY A 74 -7.12 -17.45 -8.40
N SER A 75 -6.96 -18.32 -9.40
CA SER A 75 -7.81 -19.51 -9.59
C SER A 75 -7.79 -20.52 -8.42
N LYS A 76 -6.79 -20.46 -7.55
CA LYS A 76 -6.63 -21.36 -6.39
C LYS A 76 -6.98 -20.71 -5.05
N GLY A 77 -7.40 -19.44 -5.05
CA GLY A 77 -7.71 -18.72 -3.83
C GLY A 77 -7.09 -17.33 -3.81
N MET A 78 -6.87 -16.81 -2.59
CA MET A 78 -6.52 -15.42 -2.36
C MET A 78 -5.60 -15.25 -1.17
N VAL A 79 -4.69 -14.27 -1.25
CA VAL A 79 -3.85 -13.83 -0.12
C VAL A 79 -4.07 -12.34 0.11
N ILE A 80 -4.22 -11.96 1.38
CA ILE A 80 -4.37 -10.56 1.81
C ILE A 80 -3.28 -10.22 2.82
N SER A 81 -2.49 -9.19 2.52
CA SER A 81 -1.63 -8.53 3.49
C SER A 81 -2.36 -7.32 4.04
N GLY A 82 -2.79 -7.42 5.30
CA GLY A 82 -3.63 -6.43 5.97
C GLY A 82 -2.88 -5.27 6.63
N ASN A 83 -3.67 -4.31 7.12
CA ASN A 83 -3.19 -3.17 7.88
C ASN A 83 -2.66 -3.57 9.27
N ARG A 84 -1.65 -2.84 9.74
CA ARG A 84 -1.08 -3.01 11.09
C ARG A 84 -1.60 -1.95 12.06
N ARG A 85 -1.73 -2.38 13.31
CA ARG A 85 -2.08 -1.56 14.47
C ARG A 85 -1.01 -1.77 15.53
N ASP A 86 -1.02 -0.91 16.54
CA ASP A 86 -0.18 -1.03 17.72
C ASP A 86 -0.43 -2.34 18.49
N ASN A 87 -1.68 -2.82 18.52
CA ASN A 87 -2.04 -4.13 19.03
C ASN A 87 -3.27 -4.72 18.31
N ALA A 88 -3.57 -5.98 18.63
CA ALA A 88 -4.69 -6.73 18.06
C ALA A 88 -5.96 -6.70 18.92
N SER A 89 -6.05 -5.79 19.89
CA SER A 89 -7.19 -5.75 20.80
C SER A 89 -8.47 -5.25 20.12
N GLU A 90 -9.60 -5.81 20.54
CA GLU A 90 -10.94 -5.41 20.11
C GLU A 90 -11.79 -5.10 21.34
N LYS A 91 -12.64 -4.07 21.26
CA LYS A 91 -13.58 -3.71 22.33
C LYS A 91 -15.02 -3.94 21.89
N PHE A 92 -15.82 -4.52 22.78
CA PHE A 92 -17.25 -4.77 22.62
C PHE A 92 -17.99 -4.06 23.76
N LEU A 93 -18.85 -3.12 23.38
CA LEU A 93 -19.65 -2.27 24.27
C LEU A 93 -21.12 -2.44 23.89
N GLY A 94 -22.05 -2.09 24.78
CA GLY A 94 -23.48 -2.13 24.45
C GLY A 94 -23.87 -1.27 23.24
N SER A 95 -23.08 -0.25 22.90
CA SER A 95 -23.33 0.65 21.77
C SER A 95 -22.53 0.33 20.50
N LYS A 96 -21.46 -0.47 20.58
CA LYS A 96 -20.52 -0.70 19.48
C LYS A 96 -19.81 -2.04 19.64
N THR A 97 -19.60 -2.76 18.54
CA THR A 97 -18.87 -4.03 18.50
C THR A 97 -17.62 -3.93 17.64
N ALA A 98 -16.67 -4.86 17.82
CA ALA A 98 -15.45 -4.99 17.03
C ALA A 98 -14.65 -3.67 16.88
N ILE A 99 -14.66 -2.82 17.91
CA ILE A 99 -13.93 -1.55 17.88
C ILE A 99 -12.43 -1.86 17.96
N LYS A 100 -11.68 -1.41 16.97
CA LYS A 100 -10.23 -1.57 16.87
C LYS A 100 -9.53 -0.23 17.08
N ARG A 101 -8.25 -0.27 17.44
CA ARG A 101 -7.41 0.93 17.43
C ARG A 101 -7.21 1.45 15.99
N PRO A 102 -6.95 2.76 15.83
CA PRO A 102 -6.48 3.30 14.56
C PRO A 102 -5.25 2.56 14.04
N LEU A 103 -5.01 2.67 12.74
CA LEU A 103 -3.80 2.12 12.14
C LEU A 103 -2.58 2.86 12.66
N LEU A 104 -1.39 2.24 12.50
CA LEU A 104 -0.13 2.94 12.76
C LEU A 104 -0.08 4.26 11.98
N ASN A 105 0.54 5.29 12.56
CA ASN A 105 0.38 6.65 12.08
C ASN A 105 1.07 6.92 10.73
N PHE A 106 2.28 6.38 10.53
CA PHE A 106 3.05 6.62 9.31
C PHE A 106 4.04 5.50 8.98
N PHE A 107 4.80 5.67 7.89
CA PHE A 107 5.76 4.67 7.42
C PHE A 107 6.85 4.35 8.45
N ILE A 108 7.24 5.32 9.28
CA ILE A 108 8.26 5.14 10.32
C ILE A 108 7.83 4.02 11.29
N ASP A 109 6.62 4.13 11.83
CA ASP A 109 6.06 3.13 12.74
C ASP A 109 5.76 1.80 12.02
N ARG A 110 5.19 1.89 10.81
CA ARG A 110 4.70 0.72 10.07
C ARG A 110 5.81 -0.18 9.55
N TYR A 111 6.92 0.43 9.14
CA TYR A 111 8.02 -0.22 8.42
C TYR A 111 9.33 -0.24 9.20
N GLU A 112 9.35 0.10 10.48
CA GLU A 112 10.54 -0.02 11.36
C GLU A 112 11.31 -1.32 11.12
N LYS A 113 10.62 -2.47 11.23
CA LYS A 113 11.24 -3.79 10.99
C LYS A 113 11.71 -3.97 9.55
N ALA A 114 10.99 -3.43 8.56
CA ALA A 114 11.39 -3.53 7.16
C ALA A 114 12.67 -2.72 6.88
N TYR A 115 12.80 -1.53 7.47
CA TYR A 115 14.03 -0.73 7.38
C TYR A 115 15.22 -1.44 8.05
N GLN A 116 15.02 -2.04 9.23
CA GLN A 116 16.06 -2.84 9.88
C GLN A 116 16.52 -4.00 9.00
N LEU A 117 15.58 -4.75 8.42
CA LEU A 117 15.88 -5.86 7.51
C LEU A 117 16.63 -5.38 6.26
N GLN A 118 16.18 -4.28 5.64
CA GLN A 118 16.82 -3.69 4.46
C GLN A 118 18.27 -3.29 4.74
N LEU A 119 18.54 -2.63 5.86
CA LEU A 119 19.90 -2.20 6.22
C LEU A 119 20.80 -3.39 6.58
N ASN A 120 20.25 -4.40 7.27
CA ASN A 120 21.00 -5.63 7.56
C ASN A 120 21.37 -6.38 6.28
N ASP A 121 20.46 -6.45 5.30
CA ASP A 121 20.71 -7.09 4.01
C ASP A 121 21.81 -6.33 3.22
N LEU A 122 21.79 -5.00 3.28
CA LEU A 122 22.86 -4.18 2.69
C LEU A 122 24.22 -4.45 3.34
N VAL A 123 24.30 -4.52 4.67
CA VAL A 123 25.55 -4.84 5.39
C VAL A 123 26.05 -6.22 4.97
N TYR A 124 25.17 -7.21 4.90
CA TYR A 124 25.50 -8.56 4.49
C TYR A 124 26.04 -8.63 3.06
N LEU A 125 25.41 -7.90 2.13
CA LEU A 125 25.86 -7.83 0.73
C LEU A 125 27.29 -7.28 0.61
N VAL A 126 27.64 -6.28 1.42
CA VAL A 126 28.98 -5.67 1.42
C VAL A 126 30.02 -6.60 2.05
N GLN A 127 29.67 -7.32 3.11
CA GLN A 127 30.59 -8.23 3.81
C GLN A 127 30.86 -9.55 3.07
N LYS A 128 29.98 -9.94 2.15
CA LYS A 128 30.14 -11.14 1.32
C LYS A 128 30.99 -10.95 0.06
N ARG A 129 31.48 -9.74 -0.18
CA ARG A 129 32.50 -9.46 -1.19
C ARG A 129 33.88 -9.57 -0.60
#